data_AF-A0ABD5ZT69-F1
#
_entry.id   AF-A0ABD5ZT69-F1
#
_cell.length_a   1.000
_cell.length_b   1.000
_cell.length_c   1.000
_cell.angle_alpha   90.00
_cell.angle_beta   90.00
_cell.angle_gamma   90.00
#
_symmetry.space_group_name_H-M   'P 1'
#
loop_
_entity.id
_entity.type
_entity.pdbx_description
1 polymer ?
#
loop_
_entity_poly.entity_id
_entity_poly.type
_entity_poly.pdbx_seq_one_letter_code
_entity_poly.pdbx_strand_id
1 'polypeptide(L)' 'MSHVCPECNRTFGTELALALHRDTCGRDEMQCTECGARFAEARATRDGWHYECPTEGCDGAGVGEQLYALNR' A
#
# COMPACT_ATOMS: atom_id res chain seq x y z
N MET A 1 21.35 -1.81 -7.43
CA MET A 1 20.80 -0.71 -6.61
C MET A 1 19.34 -1.01 -6.43
N SER A 2 18.85 -1.00 -5.19
CA SER A 2 17.42 -1.13 -4.91
C SER A 2 16.78 0.25 -4.98
N HIS A 3 15.66 0.36 -5.67
CA HIS A 3 14.92 1.60 -5.85
C HIS A 3 13.64 1.51 -5.02
N VAL A 4 13.53 2.31 -3.96
CA VAL A 4 12.38 2.27 -3.05
C VAL A 4 11.43 3.41 -3.40
N CYS A 5 10.14 3.09 -3.51
CA CYS A 5 9.12 4.11 -3.65
C CYS A 5 8.87 4.79 -2.30
N PRO A 6 8.96 6.12 -2.20
CA PRO A 6 8.72 6.83 -0.94
C PRO A 6 7.23 6.89 -0.54
N GLU A 7 6.32 6.59 -1.48
CA GLU A 7 4.87 6.64 -1.24
C GLU A 7 4.36 5.33 -0.61
N CYS A 8 4.85 4.19 -1.09
CA CYS A 8 4.37 2.84 -0.71
C CYS A 8 5.43 1.94 -0.08
N ASN A 9 6.67 2.44 0.06
CA ASN A 9 7.83 1.68 0.54
C ASN A 9 8.17 0.40 -0.25
N ARG A 10 7.56 0.16 -1.42
CA ARG A 10 7.92 -0.97 -2.29
C ARG A 10 9.33 -0.83 -2.84
N THR A 11 10.05 -1.94 -2.81
CA THR A 11 11.39 -2.04 -3.34
C THR A 11 11.37 -2.65 -4.74
N PHE A 12 12.02 -1.97 -5.68
CA PHE A 12 12.17 -2.37 -7.07
C PHE A 12 13.63 -2.65 -7.41
N GLY A 13 13.85 -3.62 -8.30
CA GLY A 13 15.20 -3.98 -8.76
C GLY A 13 15.80 -3.01 -9.77
N THR A 14 15.00 -2.11 -10.35
CA THR A 14 15.42 -1.16 -11.38
C THR A 14 14.73 0.20 -11.23
N GLU A 15 15.39 1.26 -11.68
CA GLU A 15 14.82 2.61 -11.69
C GLU A 15 13.60 2.72 -12.61
N LEU A 16 13.62 2.05 -13.77
CA LEU A 16 12.50 2.02 -14.71
C LEU A 16 11.25 1.39 -14.07
N ALA A 17 11.41 0.31 -13.31
CA ALA A 17 10.29 -0.32 -12.60
C ALA A 17 9.70 0.62 -11.54
N LEU A 18 10.56 1.35 -10.80
CA LEU A 18 10.10 2.40 -9.88
C LEU A 18 9.37 3.52 -10.63
N ALA A 19 9.89 4.00 -11.75
CA ALA A 19 9.29 5.09 -12.52
C ALA A 19 7.91 4.72 -13.08
N LEU A 20 7.76 3.53 -13.67
CA LEU A 20 6.47 3.01 -14.12
C LEU A 20 5.51 2.80 -12.97
N HIS A 21 6.01 2.28 -11.85
CA HIS A 21 5.21 2.12 -10.65
C HIS A 21 4.71 3.46 -10.11
N ARG A 22 5.51 4.53 -10.11
CA ARG A 22 5.12 5.85 -9.58
C ARG A 22 3.87 6.44 -10.25
N ASP A 23 3.62 6.10 -11.51
CA ASP A 23 2.42 6.55 -12.24
C ASP A 23 1.15 5.82 -11.75
N THR A 24 1.32 4.58 -11.29
CA THR A 24 0.25 3.76 -10.67
C THR A 24 0.21 3.90 -9.15
N CYS A 25 1.29 4.40 -8.55
CA CYS A 25 1.41 4.67 -7.13
C CYS A 25 0.68 5.98 -6.86
N GLY A 26 -0.65 5.89 -6.81
CA GLY A 26 -1.47 6.98 -6.32
C GLY A 26 -1.11 7.26 -4.85
N ARG A 27 -1.49 8.46 -4.39
CA ARG A 27 -1.51 8.78 -2.96
C ARG A 27 -2.67 8.03 -2.33
N ASP A 28 -2.60 6.71 -2.35
CA ASP A 28 -3.74 5.88 -2.07
C ASP A 28 -4.00 5.82 -0.58
N GLU A 29 -5.10 6.46 -0.22
CA GLU A 29 -5.84 6.04 0.95
C GLU A 29 -6.36 4.62 0.66
N MET A 30 -5.91 3.67 1.45
CA MET A 30 -6.48 2.34 1.45
C MET A 30 -7.70 2.33 2.36
N GLN A 31 -8.73 1.62 1.93
CA GLN A 31 -9.89 1.30 2.74
C GLN A 31 -9.89 -0.18 3.10
N CYS A 32 -10.01 -0.46 4.39
CA CYS A 32 -10.31 -1.79 4.86
C CYS A 32 -11.82 -2.05 4.76
N THR A 33 -12.25 -3.13 4.11
CA THR A 33 -13.67 -3.51 4.03
C THR A 33 -14.16 -4.21 5.30
N GLU A 34 -13.26 -4.75 6.13
CA GLU A 34 -13.63 -5.39 7.40
C GLU A 34 -14.06 -4.35 8.44
N CYS A 35 -13.22 -3.34 8.70
CA CYS A 35 -13.52 -2.31 9.69
C CYS A 35 -14.03 -0.99 9.08
N GLY A 36 -13.98 -0.83 7.76
CA GLY A 36 -14.36 0.40 7.06
C GLY A 36 -13.34 1.55 7.17
N ALA A 37 -12.23 1.36 7.89
CA ALA A 37 -11.23 2.39 8.14
C ALA A 37 -10.52 2.80 6.85
N ARG A 38 -10.22 4.09 6.73
CA ARG A 38 -9.41 4.67 5.66
C ARG A 38 -8.08 5.14 6.25
N PHE A 39 -6.98 4.74 5.64
CA PHE A 39 -5.64 5.08 6.08
C PHE A 39 -4.70 5.13 4.89
N ALA A 40 -3.57 5.84 5.03
CA ALA A 40 -2.56 5.86 3.98
C ALA A 40 -1.96 4.46 3.79
N GLU A 41 -1.68 4.09 2.54
CA GLU A 41 -1.00 2.85 2.18
C GLU A 41 0.27 2.59 3.00
N ALA A 42 1.07 3.63 3.23
CA ALA A 42 2.29 3.55 4.05
C ALA A 42 2.05 3.15 5.53
N ARG A 43 0.82 3.29 6.05
CA ARG A 43 0.47 2.76 7.38
C ARG A 43 0.04 1.30 7.33
N ALA A 44 -0.40 0.83 6.17
CA ALA A 44 -0.83 -0.55 5.98
C ALA A 44 0.36 -1.50 5.88
N THR A 45 1.52 -1.00 5.45
CA THR A 45 2.69 -1.84 5.20
C THR A 45 3.95 -1.24 5.84
N ARG A 46 4.83 -2.12 6.32
CA ARG A 46 6.15 -1.71 6.85
C ARG A 46 7.27 -1.91 5.84
N ASP A 47 7.12 -2.88 4.95
CA ASP A 47 8.12 -3.33 3.98
C ASP A 47 7.69 -3.18 2.51
N GLY A 48 6.44 -2.75 2.27
CA GLY A 48 5.87 -2.57 0.94
C GLY A 48 5.25 -3.83 0.33
N TRP A 49 5.36 -5.00 0.99
CA TRP A 49 4.84 -6.27 0.49
C TRP A 49 3.72 -6.83 1.36
N HIS A 50 3.84 -6.73 2.68
CA HIS A 50 2.76 -7.13 3.59
C HIS A 50 1.88 -5.94 3.95
N TYR A 51 0.60 -6.04 3.59
CA TYR A 51 -0.40 -5.02 3.88
C TYR A 51 -1.38 -5.58 4.91
N GLU A 52 -1.45 -4.92 6.05
CA GLU A 52 -2.28 -5.23 7.20
C GLU A 52 -3.04 -3.98 7.65
N CYS A 53 -4.24 -4.17 8.18
CA CYS A 53 -5.03 -3.08 8.71
C CYS A 53 -4.40 -2.58 10.02
N PRO A 54 -3.99 -1.31 10.13
CA PRO A 54 -3.43 -0.76 11.37
C PRO A 54 -4.49 -0.48 12.44
N THR A 55 -5.74 -0.93 12.23
CA THR A 55 -6.85 -0.69 13.16
C THR A 55 -6.83 -1.73 14.27
N GLU A 56 -6.82 -1.28 15.52
CA GLU A 56 -6.86 -2.16 16.69
C GLU A 56 -8.14 -3.02 16.67
N GLY A 57 -7.97 -4.35 16.71
CA GLY A 57 -9.10 -5.29 16.66
C GLY A 57 -9.63 -5.60 15.26
N CYS A 58 -8.87 -5.30 14.20
CA CYS A 58 -9.20 -5.67 12.83
C CYS A 58 -8.17 -6.65 12.25
N ASP A 59 -8.64 -7.78 11.74
CA ASP A 59 -7.80 -8.81 11.09
C ASP A 59 -7.74 -8.64 9.56
N GLY A 60 -8.08 -7.46 9.04
CA GLY A 60 -8.06 -7.18 7.60
C GLY A 60 -6.63 -7.18 7.05
N ALA A 61 -6.32 -8.05 6.11
CA ALA A 61 -5.03 -8.17 5.45
C ALA A 61 -5.19 -8.38 3.93
N GLY A 62 -4.12 -8.08 3.18
CA GLY A 62 -4.07 -8.32 1.74
C GLY A 62 -4.74 -7.24 0.90
N VAL A 63 -3.95 -6.66 -0.02
CA VAL A 63 -4.44 -5.67 -0.99
C VAL A 63 -5.24 -6.37 -2.08
N GLY A 64 -6.48 -5.92 -2.30
CA GLY A 64 -7.43 -6.50 -3.25
C GLY A 64 -8.38 -7.55 -2.66
N GLU A 65 -8.16 -7.97 -1.41
CA GLU A 65 -9.06 -8.88 -0.68
C GLU A 65 -9.88 -8.10 0.34
N GLN A 66 -9.22 -7.64 1.41
CA GLN A 66 -9.85 -6.87 2.49
C GLN A 66 -9.40 -5.42 2.49
N LEU A 67 -8.29 -5.10 1.81
CA LEU A 67 -7.76 -3.75 1.70
C LEU A 67 -7.81 -3.27 0.25
N TYR A 68 -8.58 -2.21 -0.04
CA TYR A 68 -8.73 -1.67 -1.39
C TYR A 68 -8.11 -0.27 -1.48
N ALA A 69 -7.27 -0.07 -2.48
CA ALA A 69 -6.70 1.22 -2.81
C ALA A 69 -7.79 2.14 -3.40
N LEU A 70 -8.00 3.32 -2.80
CA LEU A 70 -8.97 4.31 -3.26
C LEU A 70 -8.29 5.31 -4.20
N ASN A 71 -8.06 4.87 -5.44
CA ASN A 71 -7.65 5.76 -6.52
C ASN A 71 -8.89 6.48 -7.10
N ARG A 72 -8.83 7.81 -7.23
CA ARG A 72 -9.82 8.61 -7.97
C ARG A 72 -9.25 9.05 -9.31
#